data_AF-A0A961FR66-F1
#
_entry.id   AF-A0A961FR66-F1
#
_cell.length_a   1.000
_cell.length_b   1.000
_cell.length_c   1.000
_cell.angle_alpha   90.00
_cell.angle_beta   90.00
_cell.angle_gamma   90.00
#
_symmetry.space_group_name_H-M   'P 1'
#
loop_
_entity.id
_entity.type
_entity.pdbx_description
1 polymer ?
#
loop_
_entity_poly.entity_id
_entity_poly.type
_entity_poly.pdbx_seq_one_letter_code
_entity_poly.pdbx_strand_id
1 'polypeptide(L)'
;MSDHPSKGKPTDQPGVVLREHVYDGIEEYDQKLPNWWLFTLYITIVFFVIYWFLYYQMGWFRSDYDRIDTKIAAIDQKRDEQLEKILATLDNDSLWAMSQDPDQVKAGHEIFSGKCSPCHAEDLSATGPAGPLPGVPLNDKEWIHGGEPMNVFNTITNGSPNLASGMIPWKTQMSPTDIAKVAAFVMNHHEKGEEIIKVESKFANMPGMPAAAPVAAPAADQTPAPAATPKPEANATPAPAAAPAADQTPAPAATPKPAADATPAPAKAPAPAPAEGAAPPAPPKKP
;
A
#
# COMPACT_ATOMS: atom_id res chain seq x y z
N MET A 1 40.11 -9.90 43.48
CA MET A 1 39.12 -8.87 43.17
C MET A 1 39.53 -7.66 43.96
N SER A 2 40.21 -6.72 43.32
CA SER A 2 40.85 -5.58 43.98
C SER A 2 39.76 -4.62 44.49
N ASP A 3 39.66 -4.50 45.80
CA ASP A 3 38.92 -3.41 46.46
C ASP A 3 39.59 -2.09 46.09
N HIS A 4 39.01 -1.37 45.12
CA HIS A 4 39.29 0.05 44.94
C HIS A 4 38.42 0.83 45.95
N PRO A 5 39.00 1.48 46.97
CA PRO A 5 38.21 2.32 47.85
C PRO A 5 37.85 3.61 47.09
N SER A 6 36.67 3.66 46.48
CA SER A 6 36.08 4.91 46.00
C SER A 6 35.78 5.79 47.22
N LYS A 7 36.75 6.60 47.62
CA LYS A 7 36.59 7.59 48.69
C LYS A 7 36.15 8.90 48.07
N GLY A 8 34.86 8.96 47.73
CA GLY A 8 34.23 10.22 47.42
C GLY A 8 34.32 11.21 48.59
N LYS A 9 34.28 12.51 48.28
CA LYS A 9 34.36 13.57 49.31
C LYS A 9 33.05 13.60 50.11
N PRO A 10 33.08 13.49 51.45
CA PRO A 10 31.88 13.64 52.25
C PRO A 10 31.36 15.08 52.15
N THR A 11 30.04 15.22 52.01
CA THR A 11 29.36 16.52 51.98
C THR A 11 28.77 16.85 53.35
N ASP A 12 28.31 18.11 53.53
CA ASP A 12 27.67 18.56 54.77
C ASP A 12 26.35 17.84 55.07
N GLN A 13 25.79 17.09 54.10
CA GLN A 13 24.58 16.30 54.28
C GLN A 13 24.92 14.83 54.62
N PRO A 14 24.28 14.26 55.67
CA PRO A 14 24.57 12.90 56.12
C PRO A 14 24.16 11.87 55.04
N GLY A 15 25.11 11.03 54.64
CA GLY A 15 24.89 9.95 53.65
C GLY A 15 25.09 10.36 52.19
N VAL A 16 25.41 11.63 51.92
CA VAL A 16 25.67 12.15 50.57
C VAL A 16 27.18 12.17 50.29
N VAL A 17 27.60 11.36 49.30
CA VAL A 17 28.99 11.19 48.89
C VAL A 17 29.18 11.79 47.50
N LEU A 18 30.21 12.62 47.33
CA LEU A 18 30.56 13.25 46.07
C LEU A 18 31.67 12.49 45.34
N ARG A 19 31.57 12.34 44.01
CA ARG A 19 32.65 11.76 43.20
C ARG A 19 33.85 12.69 43.13
N GLU A 20 35.03 12.12 42.89
CA GLU A 20 36.32 12.83 42.96
C GLU A 20 36.56 13.78 41.77
N HIS A 21 35.96 13.48 40.61
CA HIS A 21 36.15 14.27 39.40
C HIS A 21 35.09 15.35 39.24
N VAL A 22 35.56 16.55 38.90
CA VAL A 22 34.73 17.70 38.54
C VAL A 22 34.85 17.92 37.04
N TYR A 23 33.71 17.94 36.34
CA TYR A 23 33.66 18.17 34.90
C TYR A 23 32.98 19.51 34.66
N ASP A 24 33.73 20.50 34.17
CA ASP A 24 33.18 21.83 33.82
C ASP A 24 32.38 22.47 34.96
N GLY A 25 32.88 22.34 36.19
CA GLY A 25 32.21 22.84 37.40
C GLY A 25 30.99 22.01 37.87
N ILE A 26 30.66 20.90 37.20
CA ILE A 26 29.61 19.95 37.61
C ILE A 26 30.26 18.83 38.44
N GLU A 27 29.69 18.57 39.63
CA GLU A 27 30.09 17.50 40.54
C GLU A 27 29.00 16.42 40.57
N GLU A 28 29.39 15.14 40.59
CA GLU A 28 28.43 14.02 40.58
C GLU A 28 28.26 13.39 41.97
N TYR A 29 27.03 13.04 42.32
CA TYR A 29 26.72 12.33 43.55
C TYR A 29 26.84 10.80 43.38
N ASP A 30 27.59 10.15 44.27
CA ASP A 30 27.63 8.69 44.36
C ASP A 30 26.56 8.22 45.35
N GLN A 31 25.33 8.10 44.86
CA GLN A 31 24.16 7.71 45.64
C GLN A 31 23.59 6.40 45.15
N LYS A 32 23.03 5.63 46.09
CA LYS A 32 22.28 4.41 45.74
C LYS A 32 21.08 4.78 44.86
N LEU A 33 20.80 3.91 43.89
CA LEU A 33 19.61 4.04 43.05
C LEU A 33 18.34 3.96 43.92
N PRO A 34 17.31 4.79 43.65
CA PRO A 34 16.05 4.71 44.38
C PRO A 34 15.42 3.32 44.26
N ASN A 35 14.98 2.74 45.38
CA ASN A 35 14.41 1.39 45.37
C ASN A 35 13.19 1.26 44.45
N TRP A 36 12.34 2.29 44.38
CA TRP A 36 11.19 2.31 43.45
C TRP A 36 11.63 2.20 41.99
N TRP A 37 12.74 2.83 41.62
CA TRP A 37 13.30 2.76 40.27
C TRP A 37 13.81 1.34 39.99
N LEU A 38 14.54 0.74 40.93
CA LEU A 38 14.98 -0.66 40.82
C LEU A 38 13.80 -1.62 40.69
N PHE A 39 12.72 -1.44 41.46
CA PHE A 39 11.51 -2.25 41.32
C PHE A 39 10.92 -2.15 39.92
N THR A 40 10.80 -0.94 39.36
CA THR A 40 10.31 -0.78 37.98
C THR A 40 11.21 -1.45 36.96
N LEU A 41 12.55 -1.34 37.11
CA LEU A 41 13.51 -1.99 36.24
C LEU A 41 13.36 -3.53 36.29
N TYR A 42 13.25 -4.10 37.49
CA TYR A 42 13.12 -5.56 37.60
C TYR A 42 11.74 -6.07 37.16
N ILE A 43 10.67 -5.32 37.37
CA ILE A 43 9.32 -5.66 36.88
C ILE A 43 9.31 -5.71 35.35
N THR A 44 9.91 -4.75 34.65
CA THR A 44 9.93 -4.75 33.18
C THR A 44 10.77 -5.90 32.63
N ILE A 45 11.88 -6.26 33.28
CA ILE A 45 12.68 -7.44 32.92
C ILE A 45 11.85 -8.73 33.08
N VAL A 46 11.17 -8.90 34.21
CA VAL A 46 10.32 -10.08 34.45
C VAL A 46 9.15 -10.13 33.47
N PHE A 47 8.48 -8.99 33.24
CA PHE A 47 7.41 -8.88 32.25
C PHE A 47 7.90 -9.25 30.85
N PHE A 48 9.07 -8.78 30.44
CA PHE A 48 9.67 -9.12 29.14
C PHE A 48 9.90 -10.63 29.01
N VAL A 49 10.52 -11.26 30.02
CA VAL A 49 10.79 -12.71 29.98
C VAL A 49 9.49 -13.52 29.92
N ILE A 50 8.49 -13.13 30.72
CA ILE A 50 7.16 -13.78 30.70
C ILE A 50 6.49 -13.58 29.35
N TYR A 51 6.44 -12.34 28.84
CA TYR A 51 5.81 -12.03 27.56
C TYR A 51 6.48 -12.78 26.41
N TRP A 52 7.82 -12.78 26.35
CA TRP A 52 8.58 -13.53 25.35
C TRP A 52 8.26 -15.03 25.40
N PHE A 53 8.23 -15.62 26.59
CA PHE A 53 7.93 -17.04 26.76
C PHE A 53 6.48 -17.37 26.33
N LEU A 54 5.51 -16.57 26.78
CA LEU A 54 4.10 -16.77 26.42
C LEU A 54 3.83 -16.56 24.93
N TYR A 55 4.52 -15.59 24.31
CA TYR A 55 4.38 -15.27 22.89
C TYR A 55 5.06 -16.31 21.98
N TYR A 56 6.34 -16.63 22.23
CA TYR A 56 7.13 -17.48 21.32
C TYR A 56 7.09 -18.98 21.63
N GLN A 57 6.97 -19.38 22.91
CA GLN A 57 7.03 -20.81 23.28
C GLN A 57 5.65 -21.43 23.48
N MET A 58 4.70 -20.68 24.05
CA MET A 58 3.37 -21.19 24.36
C MET A 58 2.31 -20.86 23.30
N GLY A 59 2.58 -19.91 22.40
CA GLY A 59 1.65 -19.50 21.33
C GLY A 59 0.29 -19.01 21.83
N TRP A 60 0.22 -18.48 23.06
CA TRP A 60 -1.04 -18.05 23.69
C TRP A 60 -1.65 -16.82 23.03
N PHE A 61 -0.84 -16.00 22.37
CA PHE A 61 -1.29 -14.83 21.63
C PHE A 61 -1.33 -15.17 20.15
N ARG A 62 -2.42 -14.77 19.48
CA ARG A 62 -2.44 -14.75 18.01
C ARG A 62 -1.31 -13.85 17.54
N SER A 63 -0.50 -14.36 16.62
CA SER A 63 0.54 -13.56 16.00
C SER A 63 -0.11 -12.42 15.22
N ASP A 64 0.62 -11.33 15.02
CA ASP A 64 0.12 -10.26 14.15
C ASP A 64 -0.14 -10.76 12.72
N TYR A 65 0.59 -11.78 12.27
CA TYR A 65 0.35 -12.48 11.01
C TYR A 65 -1.05 -13.10 10.97
N ASP A 66 -1.44 -13.88 11.97
CA ASP A 66 -2.78 -14.51 12.00
C ASP A 66 -3.92 -13.47 11.92
N ARG A 67 -3.72 -12.32 12.57
CA ARG A 67 -4.70 -11.23 12.57
C ARG A 67 -4.77 -10.55 11.21
N ILE A 68 -3.64 -10.38 10.54
CA ILE A 68 -3.56 -9.84 9.18
C ILE A 68 -4.19 -10.83 8.20
N ASP A 69 -3.86 -12.11 8.28
CA ASP A 69 -4.38 -13.17 7.40
C ASP A 69 -5.90 -13.28 7.51
N THR A 70 -6.43 -13.24 8.73
CA THR A 70 -7.89 -13.24 8.95
C THR A 70 -8.56 -12.02 8.29
N LYS A 71 -7.91 -10.85 8.34
CA LYS A 71 -8.45 -9.63 7.71
C LYS A 71 -8.34 -9.69 6.20
N ILE A 72 -7.23 -10.18 5.65
CA ILE A 72 -7.03 -10.35 4.20
C ILE A 72 -8.08 -11.32 3.66
N ALA A 73 -8.28 -12.47 4.30
CA ALA A 73 -9.27 -13.46 3.87
C ALA A 73 -10.70 -12.87 3.84
N ALA A 74 -11.06 -12.05 4.84
CA ALA A 74 -12.36 -11.37 4.86
C ALA A 74 -12.50 -10.29 3.77
N ILE A 75 -11.40 -9.63 3.39
CA ILE A 75 -11.40 -8.66 2.28
C ILE A 75 -11.51 -9.40 0.95
N ASP A 76 -10.78 -10.49 0.76
CA ASP A 76 -10.79 -11.27 -0.47
C ASP A 76 -12.17 -11.90 -0.72
N GLN A 77 -12.84 -12.41 0.32
CA GLN A 77 -14.23 -12.85 0.22
C GLN A 77 -15.16 -11.76 -0.33
N LYS A 78 -15.06 -10.53 0.20
CA LYS A 78 -15.88 -9.41 -0.29
C LYS A 78 -15.56 -9.04 -1.74
N ARG A 79 -14.29 -9.12 -2.14
CA ARG A 79 -13.87 -8.86 -3.52
C ARG A 79 -14.43 -9.92 -4.47
N ASP A 80 -14.36 -11.19 -4.08
CA ASP A 80 -14.89 -12.30 -4.86
C ASP A 80 -16.42 -12.19 -4.99
N GLU A 81 -17.14 -11.86 -3.91
CA GLU A 81 -18.58 -11.58 -3.97
C GLU A 81 -18.93 -10.40 -4.90
N GLN A 82 -18.11 -9.35 -4.93
CA GLN A 82 -18.29 -8.23 -5.85
C GLN A 82 -18.00 -8.63 -7.29
N LEU A 83 -16.97 -9.44 -7.51
CA LEU A 83 -16.61 -9.96 -8.82
C LEU A 83 -17.73 -10.84 -9.36
N GLU A 84 -18.28 -11.75 -8.56
CA GLU A 84 -19.43 -12.59 -8.94
C GLU A 84 -20.65 -11.76 -9.33
N LYS A 85 -20.99 -10.72 -8.54
CA LYS A 85 -22.10 -9.80 -8.87
C LYS A 85 -21.90 -9.10 -10.20
N ILE A 86 -20.67 -8.70 -10.49
CA ILE A 86 -20.33 -8.01 -11.74
C ILE A 86 -20.36 -9.00 -12.91
N LEU A 87 -19.73 -10.16 -12.77
CA LEU A 87 -19.71 -11.22 -13.78
C LEU A 87 -21.11 -11.76 -14.13
N ALA A 88 -22.08 -11.66 -13.21
CA ALA A 88 -23.48 -12.01 -13.51
C ALA A 88 -24.12 -11.08 -14.56
N THR A 89 -23.57 -9.88 -14.76
CA THR A 89 -24.08 -8.86 -15.68
C THR A 89 -23.10 -8.47 -16.79
N LEU A 90 -21.83 -8.83 -16.62
CA LEU A 90 -20.74 -8.43 -17.50
C LEU A 90 -20.43 -9.54 -18.50
N ASP A 91 -20.43 -9.16 -19.76
CA ASP A 91 -20.13 -10.00 -20.92
C ASP A 91 -19.44 -9.15 -22.01
N ASN A 92 -19.14 -9.75 -23.17
CA ASN A 92 -18.49 -9.02 -24.26
C ASN A 92 -19.35 -7.86 -24.77
N ASP A 93 -20.67 -8.05 -24.86
CA ASP A 93 -21.58 -7.04 -25.42
C ASP A 93 -21.72 -5.82 -24.51
N SER A 94 -21.83 -6.03 -23.19
CA SER A 94 -21.87 -4.97 -22.21
C SER A 94 -20.54 -4.23 -22.10
N LEU A 95 -19.39 -4.91 -22.18
CA LEU A 95 -18.09 -4.24 -22.21
C LEU A 95 -17.89 -3.43 -23.50
N TRP A 96 -18.38 -3.91 -24.64
CA TRP A 96 -18.42 -3.13 -25.88
C TRP A 96 -19.34 -1.91 -25.74
N ALA A 97 -20.47 -2.02 -25.06
CA ALA A 97 -21.33 -0.87 -24.78
C ALA A 97 -20.61 0.14 -23.86
N MET A 98 -19.92 -0.33 -22.82
CA MET A 98 -19.10 0.52 -21.94
C MET A 98 -17.97 1.21 -22.68
N SER A 99 -17.34 0.56 -23.65
CA SER A 99 -16.25 1.16 -24.43
C SER A 99 -16.73 2.30 -25.33
N GLN A 100 -18.04 2.43 -25.57
CA GLN A 100 -18.63 3.52 -26.33
C GLN A 100 -19.22 4.62 -25.44
N ASP A 101 -19.21 4.44 -24.11
CA ASP A 101 -19.66 5.43 -23.14
C ASP A 101 -18.48 6.35 -22.75
N PRO A 102 -18.49 7.64 -23.12
CA PRO A 102 -17.39 8.56 -22.84
C PRO A 102 -17.04 8.69 -21.36
N ASP A 103 -18.02 8.56 -20.46
CA ASP A 103 -17.79 8.70 -19.02
C ASP A 103 -17.04 7.46 -18.47
N GLN A 104 -17.40 6.26 -18.95
CA GLN A 104 -16.71 5.02 -18.57
C GLN A 104 -15.28 4.98 -19.15
N VAL A 105 -15.13 5.36 -20.42
CA VAL A 105 -13.83 5.43 -21.10
C VAL A 105 -12.91 6.43 -20.41
N LYS A 106 -13.42 7.62 -20.05
CA LYS A 106 -12.64 8.61 -19.31
C LYS A 106 -12.19 8.10 -17.94
N ALA A 107 -13.10 7.48 -17.18
CA ALA A 107 -12.74 6.89 -15.89
C ALA A 107 -11.72 5.75 -16.02
N GLY A 108 -11.86 4.92 -17.07
CA GLY A 108 -10.90 3.87 -17.41
C GLY A 108 -9.53 4.42 -17.76
N HIS A 109 -9.48 5.50 -18.56
CA HIS A 109 -8.24 6.20 -18.92
C HIS A 109 -7.51 6.73 -17.68
N GLU A 110 -8.21 7.39 -16.75
CA GLU A 110 -7.59 7.91 -15.52
C GLU A 110 -6.91 6.79 -14.70
N ILE A 111 -7.53 5.61 -14.62
CA ILE A 111 -6.94 4.45 -13.96
C ILE A 111 -5.75 3.91 -14.76
N PHE A 112 -5.90 3.81 -16.08
CA PHE A 112 -4.87 3.32 -17.00
C PHE A 112 -3.60 4.19 -16.93
N SER A 113 -3.74 5.51 -16.98
CA SER A 113 -2.64 6.49 -16.83
C SER A 113 -1.87 6.31 -15.52
N GLY A 114 -2.56 5.98 -14.43
CA GLY A 114 -1.94 5.82 -13.12
C GLY A 114 -1.24 4.47 -12.90
N LYS A 115 -1.68 3.41 -13.59
CA LYS A 115 -1.30 2.03 -13.25
C LYS A 115 -0.74 1.19 -14.41
N CYS A 116 -1.17 1.47 -15.64
CA CYS A 116 -0.93 0.62 -16.81
C CYS A 116 0.03 1.25 -17.81
N SER A 117 -0.01 2.57 -17.96
CA SER A 117 0.81 3.29 -18.95
C SER A 117 2.32 3.19 -18.74
N PRO A 118 2.89 2.96 -17.54
CA PRO A 118 4.33 2.71 -17.40
C PRO A 118 4.83 1.50 -18.20
N CYS A 119 3.95 0.53 -18.49
CA CYS A 119 4.29 -0.66 -19.27
C CYS A 119 3.68 -0.65 -20.68
N HIS A 120 2.51 -0.04 -20.86
CA HIS A 120 1.76 -0.07 -22.13
C HIS A 120 1.78 1.25 -22.90
N ALA A 121 2.47 2.27 -22.39
CA ALA A 121 2.44 3.66 -22.87
C ALA A 121 1.05 4.30 -22.78
N GLU A 122 1.01 5.63 -22.79
CA GLU A 122 -0.25 6.39 -22.69
C GLU A 122 -1.13 6.22 -23.94
N ASP A 123 -0.49 6.01 -25.09
CA ASP A 123 -1.10 5.80 -26.40
C ASP A 123 -1.33 4.32 -26.74
N LEU A 124 -1.17 3.43 -25.75
CA LEU A 124 -1.33 1.97 -25.87
C LEU A 124 -0.34 1.31 -26.84
N SER A 125 0.71 2.02 -27.31
CA SER A 125 1.69 1.48 -28.26
C SER A 125 2.75 0.57 -27.63
N ALA A 126 2.81 0.53 -26.29
CA ALA A 126 3.93 -0.02 -25.53
C ALA A 126 5.31 0.48 -25.98
N THR A 127 5.37 1.73 -26.46
CA THR A 127 6.62 2.38 -26.86
C THR A 127 6.83 3.65 -26.04
N GLY A 128 8.03 3.79 -25.46
CA GLY A 128 8.43 4.97 -24.70
C GLY A 128 9.58 5.74 -25.37
N PRO A 129 10.01 6.87 -24.79
CA PRO A 129 11.11 7.68 -25.32
C PRO A 129 12.44 6.92 -25.45
N ALA A 130 12.63 5.88 -24.65
CA ALA A 130 13.84 5.04 -24.63
C ALA A 130 13.70 3.73 -25.44
N GLY A 131 12.61 3.56 -26.19
CA GLY A 131 12.31 2.33 -26.95
C GLY A 131 11.12 1.54 -26.40
N PRO A 132 10.98 0.26 -26.78
CA PRO A 132 9.87 -0.59 -26.35
C PRO A 132 9.80 -0.75 -24.82
N LEU A 133 8.60 -0.63 -24.28
CA LEU A 133 8.30 -0.85 -22.87
C LEU A 133 8.12 -2.37 -22.58
N PRO A 134 8.13 -2.79 -21.30
CA PRO A 134 7.99 -4.21 -20.96
C PRO A 134 6.63 -4.81 -21.38
N GLY A 135 5.58 -3.99 -21.52
CA GLY A 135 4.26 -4.43 -21.94
C GLY A 135 4.19 -4.84 -23.42
N VAL A 136 2.96 -4.95 -23.90
CA VAL A 136 2.63 -5.22 -25.30
C VAL A 136 1.76 -4.10 -25.85
N PRO A 137 1.82 -3.79 -27.15
CA PRO A 137 0.85 -2.90 -27.75
C PRO A 137 -0.57 -3.40 -27.49
N LEU A 138 -1.48 -2.45 -27.24
CA LEU A 138 -2.89 -2.69 -26.97
C LEU A 138 -3.77 -1.87 -27.93
N ASN A 139 -3.16 -1.22 -28.93
CA ASN A 139 -3.81 -0.45 -29.99
C ASN A 139 -3.71 -1.13 -31.37
N ASP A 140 -3.20 -2.36 -31.41
CA ASP A 140 -3.09 -3.17 -32.62
C ASP A 140 -4.03 -4.39 -32.58
N LYS A 141 -4.04 -5.17 -33.65
CA LYS A 141 -4.90 -6.35 -33.77
C LYS A 141 -4.28 -7.61 -33.19
N GLU A 142 -3.09 -7.51 -32.59
CA GLU A 142 -2.28 -8.66 -32.19
C GLU A 142 -2.49 -8.97 -30.70
N TRP A 143 -3.07 -10.13 -30.42
CA TRP A 143 -3.45 -10.53 -29.07
C TRP A 143 -2.79 -11.85 -28.64
N ILE A 144 -2.12 -11.84 -27.49
CA ILE A 144 -1.51 -13.04 -26.90
C ILE A 144 -2.55 -13.89 -26.14
N HIS A 145 -3.45 -13.22 -25.41
CA HIS A 145 -4.39 -13.84 -24.48
C HIS A 145 -5.86 -13.76 -24.94
N GLY A 146 -6.07 -13.41 -26.22
CA GLY A 146 -7.39 -13.15 -26.80
C GLY A 146 -7.74 -11.66 -26.78
N GLY A 147 -8.43 -11.20 -27.81
CA GLY A 147 -8.76 -9.78 -28.03
C GLY A 147 -10.22 -9.40 -27.82
N GLU A 148 -11.06 -10.34 -27.36
CA GLU A 148 -12.43 -10.00 -26.96
C GLU A 148 -12.41 -9.22 -25.64
N PRO A 149 -13.40 -8.33 -25.37
CA PRO A 149 -13.43 -7.54 -24.14
C PRO A 149 -13.31 -8.36 -22.84
N MET A 150 -13.96 -9.52 -22.77
CA MET A 150 -13.85 -10.42 -21.62
C MET A 150 -12.48 -11.08 -21.51
N ASN A 151 -11.74 -11.26 -22.61
CA ASN A 151 -10.35 -11.71 -22.53
C ASN A 151 -9.49 -10.64 -21.86
N VAL A 152 -9.62 -9.39 -22.30
CA VAL A 152 -8.91 -8.24 -21.71
C VAL A 152 -9.26 -8.07 -20.24
N PHE A 153 -10.56 -8.10 -19.89
CA PHE A 153 -11.03 -8.06 -18.51
C PHE A 153 -10.40 -9.18 -17.66
N ASN A 154 -10.38 -10.42 -18.16
CA ASN A 154 -9.83 -11.56 -17.43
C ASN A 154 -8.31 -11.47 -17.25
N THR A 155 -7.59 -10.99 -18.26
CA THR A 155 -6.14 -10.75 -18.17
C THR A 155 -5.82 -9.64 -17.17
N ILE A 156 -6.60 -8.57 -17.10
CA ILE A 156 -6.41 -7.53 -16.08
C ILE A 156 -6.75 -8.09 -14.68
N THR A 157 -7.86 -8.81 -14.56
CA THR A 157 -8.32 -9.37 -13.27
C THR A 157 -7.32 -10.35 -12.68
N ASN A 158 -6.84 -11.30 -13.49
CA ASN A 158 -6.04 -12.44 -13.02
C ASN A 158 -4.54 -12.31 -13.33
N GLY A 159 -4.14 -11.29 -14.09
CA GLY A 159 -2.76 -11.12 -14.55
C GLY A 159 -2.45 -11.99 -15.77
N SER A 160 -1.18 -11.95 -16.20
CA SER A 160 -0.73 -12.83 -17.27
C SER A 160 -0.66 -14.28 -16.79
N PRO A 161 -1.18 -15.26 -17.56
CA PRO A 161 -0.97 -16.68 -17.29
C PRO A 161 0.52 -17.08 -17.22
N ASN A 162 1.40 -16.29 -17.84
CA ASN A 162 2.83 -16.47 -17.79
C ASN A 162 3.46 -15.43 -16.85
N LEU A 163 3.91 -15.89 -15.67
CA LEU A 163 4.56 -15.07 -14.65
C LEU A 163 5.78 -14.29 -15.18
N ALA A 164 6.48 -14.81 -16.20
CA ALA A 164 7.62 -14.12 -16.82
C ALA A 164 7.20 -12.88 -17.63
N SER A 165 5.91 -12.74 -17.96
CA SER A 165 5.37 -11.53 -18.63
C SER A 165 5.19 -10.35 -17.67
N GLY A 166 5.32 -10.55 -16.36
CA GLY A 166 5.36 -9.47 -15.36
C GLY A 166 4.04 -8.75 -15.05
N MET A 167 2.95 -9.05 -15.76
CA MET A 167 1.63 -8.46 -15.48
C MET A 167 0.97 -9.15 -14.27
N ILE A 168 0.88 -8.42 -13.16
CA ILE A 168 0.26 -8.88 -11.90
C ILE A 168 -1.27 -8.98 -11.98
N PRO A 169 -1.91 -9.80 -11.13
CA PRO A 169 -3.37 -9.75 -10.96
C PRO A 169 -3.80 -8.44 -10.31
N TRP A 170 -4.72 -7.72 -10.95
CA TRP A 170 -5.20 -6.44 -10.43
C TRP A 170 -6.40 -6.55 -9.49
N LYS A 171 -7.05 -7.72 -9.40
CA LYS A 171 -8.20 -7.94 -8.50
C LYS A 171 -7.93 -7.67 -7.02
N THR A 172 -6.66 -7.67 -6.60
CA THR A 172 -6.25 -7.34 -5.22
C THR A 172 -6.06 -5.85 -4.97
N GLN A 173 -5.95 -5.04 -6.04
CA GLN A 173 -5.62 -3.61 -5.98
C GLN A 173 -6.70 -2.68 -6.53
N MET A 174 -7.73 -3.21 -7.18
CA MET A 174 -8.84 -2.44 -7.73
C MET A 174 -10.14 -3.24 -7.71
N SER A 175 -11.27 -2.54 -7.74
CA SER A 175 -12.59 -3.18 -7.79
C SER A 175 -12.82 -3.79 -9.19
N PRO A 176 -13.69 -4.81 -9.32
CA PRO A 176 -13.99 -5.36 -10.65
C PRO A 176 -14.68 -4.34 -11.57
N THR A 177 -15.38 -3.35 -11.02
CA THR A 177 -15.95 -2.24 -11.81
C THR A 177 -14.84 -1.37 -12.42
N ASP A 178 -13.78 -1.10 -11.65
CA ASP A 178 -12.64 -0.32 -12.16
C ASP A 178 -11.88 -1.11 -13.22
N ILE A 179 -11.75 -2.43 -13.06
CA ILE A 179 -11.19 -3.31 -14.08
C ILE A 179 -12.02 -3.26 -15.37
N ALA A 180 -13.35 -3.33 -15.27
CA ALA A 180 -14.24 -3.22 -16.42
C ALA A 180 -14.10 -1.88 -17.15
N LYS A 181 -13.92 -0.77 -16.43
CA LYS A 181 -13.64 0.54 -17.03
C LYS A 181 -12.31 0.59 -17.76
N VAL A 182 -11.25 0.02 -17.18
CA VAL A 182 -9.94 -0.07 -17.87
C VAL A 182 -10.05 -0.93 -19.12
N ALA A 183 -10.73 -2.08 -19.04
CA ALA A 183 -11.00 -2.91 -20.21
C ALA A 183 -11.79 -2.14 -21.28
N ALA A 184 -12.84 -1.42 -20.89
CA ALA A 184 -13.62 -0.56 -21.80
C ALA A 184 -12.77 0.54 -22.45
N PHE A 185 -11.86 1.18 -21.71
CA PHE A 185 -10.92 2.16 -22.26
C PHE A 185 -9.99 1.55 -23.32
N VAL A 186 -9.45 0.36 -23.05
CA VAL A 186 -8.63 -0.36 -24.04
C VAL A 186 -9.49 -0.68 -25.27
N MET A 187 -10.68 -1.25 -25.08
CA MET A 187 -11.58 -1.62 -26.18
C MET A 187 -12.11 -0.42 -26.98
N ASN A 188 -12.13 0.80 -26.42
CA ASN A 188 -12.51 2.01 -27.16
C ASN A 188 -11.55 2.33 -28.33
N HIS A 189 -10.37 1.70 -28.37
CA HIS A 189 -9.42 1.82 -29.47
C HIS A 189 -9.59 0.73 -30.54
N HIS A 190 -10.60 -0.13 -30.40
CA HIS A 190 -10.89 -1.26 -31.28
C HIS A 190 -12.34 -1.22 -31.77
N GLU A 191 -12.63 -1.97 -32.83
CA GLU A 191 -13.99 -2.10 -33.35
C GLU A 191 -14.60 -3.48 -33.07
N LYS A 192 -15.90 -3.52 -32.76
CA LYS A 192 -16.62 -4.78 -32.55
C LYS A 192 -16.65 -5.60 -33.84
N GLY A 193 -16.11 -6.81 -33.80
CA GLY A 193 -16.01 -7.71 -34.95
C GLY A 193 -14.76 -7.49 -35.82
N GLU A 194 -13.81 -6.68 -35.33
CA GLU A 194 -12.48 -6.60 -35.92
C GLU A 194 -11.74 -7.94 -35.89
N GLU A 195 -10.83 -8.15 -36.84
CA GLU A 195 -10.01 -9.34 -36.90
C GLU A 195 -9.06 -9.42 -35.69
N ILE A 196 -9.16 -10.50 -34.92
CA ILE A 196 -8.27 -10.79 -33.78
C ILE A 196 -7.14 -11.70 -34.28
N ILE A 197 -5.93 -11.14 -34.39
CA ILE A 197 -4.73 -11.88 -34.76
C ILE A 197 -4.11 -12.47 -33.50
N LYS A 198 -4.19 -13.78 -33.32
CA LYS A 198 -3.55 -14.45 -32.19
C LYS A 198 -2.04 -14.55 -32.42
N VAL A 199 -1.26 -13.97 -31.52
CA VAL A 199 0.21 -14.02 -31.54
C VAL A 199 0.76 -14.81 -30.36
N GLU A 200 1.94 -15.42 -30.56
CA GLU A 200 2.62 -16.11 -29.47
C GLU A 200 3.33 -15.11 -28.55
N SER A 201 3.34 -15.41 -27.25
CA SER A 201 4.06 -14.56 -26.30
C SER A 201 5.57 -14.72 -26.49
N LYS A 202 6.30 -13.60 -26.48
CA LYS A 202 7.78 -13.61 -26.45
C LYS A 202 8.36 -14.36 -25.23
N PHE A 203 7.52 -14.64 -24.24
CA PHE A 203 7.84 -15.37 -23.02
C PHE A 203 7.37 -16.84 -23.01
N ALA A 204 6.70 -17.30 -24.07
CA ALA A 204 6.06 -18.62 -24.11
C ALA A 204 7.05 -19.78 -23.94
N ASN A 205 8.32 -19.58 -24.29
CA ASN A 205 9.38 -20.59 -24.27
C ASN A 205 10.54 -20.26 -23.31
N MET A 206 10.32 -19.40 -22.31
CA MET A 206 11.36 -19.10 -21.32
C MET A 206 11.39 -20.20 -20.24
N PRO A 207 12.52 -20.93 -20.05
CA PRO A 207 12.57 -22.04 -19.10
C PRO A 207 12.53 -21.53 -17.65
N GLY A 208 11.61 -22.08 -16.83
CA GLY A 208 11.70 -21.97 -15.37
C GLY A 208 10.46 -21.55 -14.58
N MET A 209 9.30 -21.27 -15.19
CA MET A 209 8.10 -20.91 -14.43
C MET A 209 6.86 -21.74 -14.85
N PRO A 210 6.12 -22.33 -13.90
CA PRO A 210 4.88 -23.02 -14.22
C PRO A 210 3.86 -22.02 -14.77
N ALA A 211 3.24 -22.34 -15.90
CA ALA A 211 2.08 -21.62 -16.41
C ALA A 211 0.99 -21.62 -15.33
N ALA A 212 0.43 -20.45 -15.02
CA ALA A 212 -0.78 -20.39 -14.22
C ALA A 212 -1.89 -21.12 -14.97
N ALA A 213 -2.62 -21.99 -14.26
CA ALA A 213 -3.68 -22.79 -14.83
C ALA A 213 -4.69 -21.88 -15.56
N PRO A 214 -5.08 -22.20 -16.81
CA PRO A 214 -6.03 -21.39 -17.54
C PRO A 214 -7.38 -21.41 -16.80
N VAL A 215 -7.86 -20.25 -16.40
CA VAL A 215 -9.28 -20.10 -16.07
C VAL A 215 -9.98 -20.09 -17.43
N ALA A 216 -10.72 -21.16 -17.71
CA ALA A 216 -11.56 -21.23 -18.89
C ALA A 216 -12.46 -19.98 -18.92
N ALA A 217 -12.40 -19.22 -20.01
CA ALA A 217 -13.47 -18.30 -20.36
C ALA A 217 -14.78 -19.10 -20.29
N PRO A 218 -15.86 -18.57 -19.68
CA PRO A 218 -17.12 -19.30 -19.67
C PRO A 218 -17.54 -19.49 -21.12
N ALA A 219 -17.47 -20.74 -21.58
CA ALA A 219 -18.13 -21.16 -22.80
C ALA A 219 -19.62 -20.90 -22.60
N ALA A 220 -20.22 -20.21 -23.57
CA ALA A 220 -21.66 -20.10 -23.65
C ALA A 220 -22.29 -21.50 -23.55
N ASP A 221 -23.36 -21.59 -22.75
CA ASP A 221 -24.31 -22.68 -22.71
C ASP A 221 -23.89 -23.98 -21.99
N GLN A 222 -23.99 -24.01 -20.65
CA GLN A 222 -24.30 -25.24 -19.90
C GLN A 222 -25.15 -24.92 -18.65
N THR A 223 -26.34 -25.51 -18.59
CA THR A 223 -27.26 -25.53 -17.45
C THR A 223 -26.62 -26.25 -16.24
N PRO A 224 -26.71 -25.74 -14.99
CA PRO A 224 -26.06 -26.38 -13.86
C PRO A 224 -26.86 -27.59 -13.36
N ALA A 225 -26.21 -28.76 -13.28
CA ALA A 225 -26.67 -29.92 -12.52
C ALA A 225 -26.19 -29.85 -11.05
N PRO A 226 -26.89 -30.49 -10.09
CA PRO A 226 -26.96 -30.01 -8.71
C PRO A 226 -25.76 -30.38 -7.83
N ALA A 227 -25.57 -29.54 -6.82
CA ALA A 227 -24.53 -29.56 -5.81
C ALA A 227 -24.36 -30.93 -5.11
N ALA A 228 -23.12 -31.40 -5.05
CA ALA A 228 -22.69 -32.47 -4.16
C ALA A 228 -22.30 -31.87 -2.80
N THR A 229 -22.99 -32.31 -1.75
CA THR A 229 -22.73 -32.00 -0.34
C THR A 229 -21.37 -32.53 0.14
N PRO A 230 -20.58 -31.77 0.92
CA PRO A 230 -19.44 -32.31 1.64
C PRO A 230 -19.87 -32.99 2.96
N LYS A 231 -19.31 -34.17 3.23
CA LYS A 231 -19.45 -34.96 4.47
C LYS A 231 -18.47 -34.43 5.55
N PRO A 232 -18.80 -34.49 6.86
CA PRO A 232 -18.06 -33.78 7.90
C PRO A 232 -16.93 -34.62 8.52
N GLU A 233 -15.80 -33.99 8.79
CA GLU A 233 -14.78 -34.42 9.77
C GLU A 233 -14.49 -33.20 10.65
N ALA A 234 -14.99 -33.14 11.89
CA ALA A 234 -14.54 -33.86 13.08
C ALA A 234 -13.14 -33.43 13.55
N ASN A 235 -13.03 -32.24 14.17
CA ASN A 235 -12.66 -32.13 15.59
C ASN A 235 -12.60 -30.67 16.03
N ALA A 236 -13.64 -30.26 16.75
CA ALA A 236 -13.62 -29.10 17.61
C ALA A 236 -13.27 -29.55 19.03
N THR A 237 -12.32 -28.88 19.66
CA THR A 237 -12.14 -28.91 21.13
C THR A 237 -12.62 -27.56 21.66
N PRO A 238 -13.43 -27.53 22.74
CA PRO A 238 -14.29 -26.39 23.04
C PRO A 238 -13.53 -25.19 23.62
N ALA A 239 -14.04 -24.01 23.29
CA ALA A 239 -13.70 -22.75 23.95
C ALA A 239 -14.08 -22.80 25.44
N PRO A 240 -13.24 -22.30 26.36
CA PRO A 240 -13.74 -21.94 27.68
C PRO A 240 -14.49 -20.61 27.63
N ALA A 241 -15.55 -20.61 28.42
CA ALA A 241 -16.56 -19.58 28.66
C ALA A 241 -16.07 -18.12 28.64
N ALA A 242 -16.95 -17.29 28.08
CA ALA A 242 -16.94 -15.84 28.22
C ALA A 242 -16.82 -15.40 29.69
N ALA A 243 -15.89 -14.49 29.93
CA ALA A 243 -15.89 -13.59 31.09
C ALA A 243 -16.28 -12.18 30.59
N PRO A 244 -17.00 -11.40 31.40
CA PRO A 244 -17.86 -10.31 30.94
C PRO A 244 -17.07 -9.09 30.46
N ALA A 245 -17.71 -8.34 29.57
CA ALA A 245 -17.27 -7.04 29.07
C ALA A 245 -16.84 -6.12 30.22
N ALA A 246 -15.56 -5.78 30.27
CA ALA A 246 -15.08 -4.63 31.01
C ALA A 246 -15.30 -3.40 30.15
N ASP A 247 -16.35 -2.68 30.52
CA ASP A 247 -16.57 -1.24 30.43
C ASP A 247 -15.51 -0.44 29.63
N GLN A 248 -15.96 0.08 28.49
CA GLN A 248 -15.25 1.13 27.77
C GLN A 248 -15.30 2.40 28.61
N THR A 249 -14.27 2.67 29.39
CA THR A 249 -14.04 4.05 29.84
C THR A 249 -13.61 4.84 28.60
N PRO A 250 -14.34 5.89 28.17
CA PRO A 250 -13.87 6.74 27.10
C PRO A 250 -12.55 7.38 27.52
N ALA A 251 -11.59 7.42 26.60
CA ALA A 251 -10.38 8.21 26.76
C ALA A 251 -10.76 9.63 27.23
N PRO A 252 -10.07 10.22 28.23
CA PRO A 252 -10.31 11.60 28.58
C PRO A 252 -10.06 12.45 27.34
N ALA A 253 -11.08 13.23 26.96
CA ALA A 253 -10.98 14.23 25.92
C ALA A 253 -9.71 15.04 26.15
N ALA A 254 -8.79 14.99 25.19
CA ALA A 254 -7.65 15.91 25.17
C ALA A 254 -8.24 17.33 25.10
N THR A 255 -8.15 18.05 26.22
CA THR A 255 -8.38 19.49 26.25
C THR A 255 -7.51 20.14 25.17
N PRO A 256 -8.07 21.01 24.32
CA PRO A 256 -7.26 21.73 23.34
C PRO A 256 -6.23 22.58 24.09
N LYS A 257 -4.96 22.35 23.76
CA LYS A 257 -3.84 23.23 24.09
C LYS A 257 -4.20 24.66 23.67
N PRO A 258 -4.11 25.68 24.55
CA PRO A 258 -4.31 27.06 24.14
C PRO A 258 -3.30 27.40 23.04
N ALA A 259 -3.81 28.01 21.96
CA ALA A 259 -3.03 28.47 20.85
C ALA A 259 -1.87 29.34 21.36
N ALA A 260 -0.65 28.90 21.12
CA ALA A 260 0.51 29.78 21.22
C ALA A 260 0.40 30.79 20.08
N ASP A 261 0.51 32.07 20.43
CA ASP A 261 0.60 33.21 19.53
C ASP A 261 1.42 32.88 18.27
N ALA A 262 0.74 32.90 17.13
CA ALA A 262 1.39 32.94 15.84
C ALA A 262 1.96 34.36 15.67
N THR A 263 3.26 34.50 15.93
CA THR A 263 4.04 35.64 15.45
C THR A 263 3.83 35.77 13.93
N PRO A 264 3.33 36.90 13.41
CA PRO A 264 3.18 37.07 11.97
C PRO A 264 4.56 37.11 11.30
N ALA A 265 4.69 36.38 10.18
CA ALA A 265 5.82 36.46 9.28
C ALA A 265 6.05 37.93 8.84
N PRO A 266 7.30 38.39 8.69
CA PRO A 266 7.56 39.75 8.25
C PRO A 266 7.04 39.95 6.83
N ALA A 267 6.18 40.96 6.67
CA ALA A 267 5.71 41.41 5.38
C ALA A 267 6.90 41.86 4.52
N LYS A 268 6.96 41.31 3.31
CA LYS A 268 7.90 41.68 2.25
C LYS A 268 7.77 43.18 1.96
N ALA A 269 8.86 43.92 2.14
CA ALA A 269 8.90 45.36 1.89
C ALA A 269 8.45 45.69 0.44
N PRO A 270 7.65 46.74 0.23
CA PRO A 270 7.30 47.21 -1.11
C PRO A 270 8.54 47.79 -1.80
N ALA A 271 8.67 47.50 -3.10
CA ALA A 271 9.71 48.06 -3.95
C ALA A 271 9.64 49.60 -3.98
N PRO A 272 10.77 50.32 -3.99
CA PRO A 272 10.76 51.78 -4.07
C PRO A 272 10.25 52.27 -5.43
N ALA A 273 9.45 53.34 -5.40
CA ALA A 273 8.93 54.05 -6.56
C ALA A 273 10.07 54.61 -7.45
N PRO A 274 9.85 54.75 -8.77
CA PRO A 274 10.87 55.26 -9.68
C PRO A 274 11.14 56.74 -9.42
N ALA A 275 12.41 57.10 -9.30
CA ALA A 275 12.86 58.48 -9.20
C ALA A 275 12.67 59.21 -10.53
N GLU A 276 12.11 60.41 -10.41
CA GLU A 276 11.83 61.36 -11.47
C GLU A 276 13.12 61.97 -12.04
N GLY A 277 13.24 61.93 -13.37
CA GLY A 277 14.01 62.80 -14.27
C GLY A 277 15.32 63.47 -13.81
N ALA A 278 16.45 62.94 -14.28
CA ALA A 278 17.64 63.74 -14.57
C ALA A 278 17.88 63.73 -16.09
N ALA A 279 17.85 64.91 -16.71
CA ALA A 279 18.03 65.12 -18.15
C ALA A 279 19.48 64.78 -18.60
N PRO A 280 19.69 64.21 -19.81
CA PRO A 280 21.01 63.93 -20.34
C PRO A 280 21.72 65.21 -20.85
N PRO A 281 23.05 65.33 -20.71
CA PRO A 281 23.82 66.44 -21.26
C PRO A 281 23.94 66.37 -22.79
N ALA A 282 23.92 67.55 -23.42
CA ALA A 282 23.97 67.76 -24.87
C ALA A 282 25.30 67.28 -25.52
N PRO A 283 25.28 66.84 -26.79
CA PRO A 283 26.49 66.37 -27.48
C PRO A 283 27.40 67.52 -27.95
N PRO A 284 28.74 67.37 -27.89
CA PRO A 284 29.67 68.34 -28.45
C PRO A 284 29.72 68.26 -29.99
N LYS A 285 29.78 69.44 -30.62
CA LYS A 285 29.82 69.66 -32.08
C LYS A 285 31.12 69.15 -32.70
N LYS A 286 31.00 68.45 -33.84
CA LYS A 286 32.10 68.11 -34.76
C LYS A 286 32.82 69.38 -35.28
N PRO A 287 34.15 69.34 -35.43
CA PRO A 287 34.82 69.76 -36.65
C PRO A 287 34.86 68.62 -37.69
#